data_AF-A0A232EW48-F1
#
_entry.id   AF-A0A232EW48-F1
#
_cell.length_a   1.000
_cell.length_b   1.000
_cell.length_c   1.000
_cell.angle_alpha   90.00
_cell.angle_beta   90.00
_cell.angle_gamma   90.00
#
_symmetry.space_group_name_H-M   'P 1'
#
loop_
_entity.id
_entity.type
_entity.pdbx_description
1 polymer ?
#
loop_
_entity_poly.entity_id
_entity_poly.type
_entity_poly.pdbx_seq_one_letter_code
_entity_poly.pdbx_strand_id
1 'polypeptide(L)' 'MNGTTALRHSVSGSGIGEPFPIATLVVYKDDAGYGMKVSGDKPVYVQSVKEGGAAERAGLHAGDEIIKVSFV' A
#
# COMPACT_ATOMS: atom_id res chain seq x y z
N MET A 1 14.84 13.68 -4.66
CA MET A 1 13.44 13.78 -4.20
C MET A 1 12.72 12.60 -4.83
N ASN A 2 12.37 11.54 -4.08
CA ASN A 2 11.80 10.30 -4.65
C ASN A 2 10.92 9.58 -3.60
N GLY A 3 9.60 9.81 -3.57
CA GLY A 3 8.67 9.13 -2.64
C GLY A 3 7.39 8.69 -3.31
N THR A 4 7.13 7.38 -3.42
CA THR A 4 5.99 6.78 -4.12
C THR A 4 5.01 6.18 -3.15
N THR A 5 3.72 6.48 -3.23
CA THR A 5 2.79 6.27 -2.13
C THR A 5 2.03 4.90 -2.01
N ALA A 6 1.92 4.20 -0.84
CA ALA A 6 1.15 2.97 -0.59
C ALA A 6 0.66 2.73 0.88
N LEU A 7 -0.63 2.32 1.05
CA LEU A 7 -1.67 2.49 2.12
C LEU A 7 -1.86 1.44 3.26
N ARG A 8 -2.29 1.82 4.49
CA ARG A 8 -2.42 0.92 5.68
C ARG A 8 -3.84 0.68 6.18
N HIS A 9 -4.11 -0.50 6.76
CA HIS A 9 -5.27 -0.71 7.67
C HIS A 9 -4.91 -1.47 8.96
N SER A 10 -5.43 -0.97 10.08
CA SER A 10 -5.43 -1.59 11.42
C SER A 10 -6.84 -2.07 11.73
N VAL A 11 -6.99 -3.32 12.16
CA VAL A 11 -8.30 -3.95 12.39
C VAL A 11 -8.93 -3.45 13.70
N SER A 12 -10.12 -2.89 13.63
CA SER A 12 -11.07 -2.85 14.76
C SER A 12 -12.49 -2.88 14.19
N GLY A 13 -13.30 -3.82 14.69
CA GLY A 13 -14.57 -4.19 14.09
C GLY A 13 -15.74 -3.21 14.28
N SER A 14 -16.90 -3.70 13.85
CA SER A 14 -18.26 -3.17 13.91
C SER A 14 -18.78 -2.72 12.55
N GLY A 15 -19.65 -3.54 11.95
CA GLY A 15 -20.27 -3.26 10.67
C GLY A 15 -21.27 -2.11 10.78
N ILE A 16 -21.11 -1.10 9.92
CA ILE A 16 -22.15 -0.22 9.37
C ILE A 16 -21.47 0.79 8.44
N GLY A 17 -21.64 0.64 7.12
CA GLY A 17 -21.64 1.75 6.16
C GLY A 17 -20.45 2.72 6.08
N GLU A 18 -19.33 2.49 6.74
CA GLU A 18 -18.15 3.34 6.57
C GLU A 18 -17.45 2.96 5.26
N PRO A 19 -17.21 3.92 4.34
CA PRO A 19 -16.42 3.62 3.16
C PRO A 19 -15.07 3.07 3.62
N PHE A 20 -14.62 1.97 3.02
CA PHE A 20 -13.26 1.48 3.21
C PHE A 20 -12.32 2.68 3.11
N PRO A 21 -11.53 3.01 4.14
CA PRO A 21 -10.81 4.26 4.17
C PRO A 21 -9.78 4.29 3.04
N ILE A 22 -10.08 5.03 1.98
CA ILE A 22 -9.12 5.37 0.94
C ILE A 22 -8.18 6.41 1.55
N ALA A 23 -6.91 6.07 1.69
CA ALA A 23 -5.90 7.05 2.10
C ALA A 23 -4.87 7.26 0.97
N THR A 24 -3.79 8.01 1.23
CA THR A 24 -2.63 8.15 0.35
C THR A 24 -1.39 8.17 1.26
N LEU A 25 -0.51 7.17 1.21
CA LEU A 25 0.69 7.03 2.06
C LEU A 25 2.01 7.17 1.31
N VAL A 26 3.05 7.94 1.63
CA VAL A 26 4.29 7.96 0.78
C VAL A 26 5.30 6.83 1.10
N VAL A 27 5.67 5.97 0.13
CA VAL A 27 6.77 4.96 0.18
C VAL A 27 8.05 5.49 -0.48
N TYR A 28 9.05 5.76 0.33
CA TYR A 28 10.38 6.11 -0.16
C TYR A 28 11.16 4.86 -0.51
N LYS A 29 11.58 4.73 -1.78
CA LYS A 29 12.41 3.60 -2.24
C LYS A 29 13.74 3.59 -1.49
N ASP A 30 14.17 2.41 -1.02
CA ASP A 30 15.52 2.19 -0.49
C ASP A 30 16.42 1.46 -1.52
N ASP A 31 17.62 1.08 -1.11
CA ASP A 31 18.57 0.34 -1.96
C ASP A 31 18.00 -1.00 -2.47
N ALA A 32 17.07 -1.62 -1.72
CA ALA A 32 16.40 -2.86 -2.08
C ALA A 32 15.08 -2.63 -2.86
N GLY A 33 14.69 -1.38 -3.13
CA GLY A 33 13.49 -1.03 -3.88
C GLY A 33 12.32 -0.56 -3.01
N TYR A 34 11.10 -0.80 -3.49
CA TYR A 34 9.89 -0.46 -2.73
C TYR A 34 9.47 -1.55 -1.75
N GLY A 35 9.97 -2.78 -1.88
CA GLY A 35 9.64 -3.87 -0.97
C GLY A 35 8.19 -4.39 -1.09
N MET A 36 7.57 -4.28 -2.26
CA MET A 36 6.23 -4.83 -2.53
C MET A 36 6.18 -5.53 -3.89
N LYS A 37 5.22 -6.44 -4.06
CA LYS A 37 4.81 -7.01 -5.35
C LYS A 37 3.34 -6.70 -5.59
N VAL A 38 3.01 -6.42 -6.84
CA VAL A 38 1.63 -6.13 -7.26
C VAL A 38 1.19 -7.13 -8.31
N SER A 39 -0.10 -7.45 -8.33
CA SER A 39 -0.70 -8.38 -9.27
C SER A 39 -2.10 -7.93 -9.67
N GLY A 40 -2.51 -8.27 -10.89
CA GLY A 40 -3.80 -7.88 -11.46
C GLY A 40 -3.66 -6.81 -12.54
N ASP A 41 -4.63 -6.76 -13.44
CA ASP A 41 -4.72 -5.71 -14.47
C ASP A 41 -5.82 -4.70 -14.10
N LYS A 42 -7.00 -5.20 -13.69
CA LYS A 42 -8.14 -4.42 -13.15
C LYS A 42 -9.05 -5.33 -12.31
N PRO A 43 -9.13 -5.17 -10.98
CA PRO A 43 -8.30 -4.31 -10.12
C PRO A 43 -6.86 -4.84 -9.92
N VAL A 44 -5.97 -3.96 -9.47
CA VAL A 44 -4.58 -4.28 -9.11
C VAL A 44 -4.48 -4.36 -7.59
N TYR A 45 -3.86 -5.41 -7.09
CA TYR A 45 -3.69 -5.64 -5.66
C TYR A 45 -2.22 -5.76 -5.29
N VAL A 46 -1.92 -5.43 -4.03
CA VAL A 46 -0.65 -5.74 -3.40
C VAL A 46 -0.63 -7.24 -3.08
N GLN A 47 0.17 -7.99 -3.83
CA GLN A 47 0.30 -9.43 -3.67
C GLN A 47 1.09 -9.80 -2.41
N SER A 48 2.18 -9.06 -2.15
CA SER A 48 3.06 -9.31 -1.01
C SER A 48 3.83 -8.05 -0.64
N VAL A 49 4.08 -7.89 0.65
CA VAL A 49 4.96 -6.85 1.21
C VAL A 49 6.11 -7.53 1.91
N LYS A 50 7.33 -7.02 1.71
CA LYS A 50 8.54 -7.53 2.37
C LYS A 50 8.59 -7.01 3.80
N GLU A 51 8.77 -7.91 4.75
CA GLU A 51 9.01 -7.58 6.17
C GLU A 51 10.23 -6.66 6.32
N GLY A 52 10.05 -5.60 7.09
CA GLY A 52 11.00 -4.51 7.30
C GLY A 52 11.26 -3.65 6.05
N GLY A 53 10.59 -3.89 4.92
CA GLY A 53 10.79 -3.19 3.65
C GLY A 53 10.15 -1.80 3.60
N ALA A 54 10.49 -1.01 2.58
CA ALA A 54 9.99 0.35 2.44
C ALA A 54 8.45 0.43 2.45
N ALA A 55 7.78 -0.44 1.71
CA ALA A 55 6.32 -0.52 1.66
C ALA A 55 5.69 -0.79 3.04
N GLU A 56 6.21 -1.77 3.80
CA GLU A 56 5.71 -2.06 5.15
C GLU A 56 5.91 -0.86 6.09
N ARG A 57 7.08 -0.20 6.02
CA ARG A 57 7.37 0.98 6.84
C ARG A 57 6.47 2.18 6.51
N ALA A 58 6.05 2.32 5.26
CA ALA A 58 5.03 3.29 4.90
C ALA A 58 3.67 2.90 5.51
N GLY A 59 3.40 1.60 5.54
CA GLY A 59 2.20 0.98 6.09
C GLY A 59 1.43 0.15 5.06
N LEU A 60 1.99 -0.18 3.91
CA LEU A 60 1.34 -1.05 2.93
C LEU A 60 1.19 -2.47 3.45
N HIS A 61 0.06 -3.11 3.16
CA HIS A 61 -0.19 -4.51 3.49
C HIS A 61 -0.55 -5.32 2.24
N ALA A 62 -0.32 -6.64 2.33
CA ALA A 62 -0.81 -7.56 1.31
C ALA A 62 -2.36 -7.59 1.33
N GLY A 63 -2.97 -7.56 0.16
CA GLY A 63 -4.42 -7.48 -0.02
C GLY A 63 -4.95 -6.07 -0.27
N ASP A 64 -4.13 -5.02 -0.11
CA ASP A 64 -4.56 -3.66 -0.43
C ASP A 64 -4.80 -3.50 -1.94
N GLU A 65 -5.86 -2.76 -2.29
CA GLU A 65 -6.18 -2.42 -3.67
C GLU A 65 -5.52 -1.10 -4.09
N ILE A 66 -4.86 -1.12 -5.24
CA ILE A 66 -4.23 0.05 -5.81
C ILE A 66 -5.24 0.77 -6.70
N ILE A 67 -5.76 1.88 -6.18
CA ILE A 67 -6.72 2.73 -6.89
C ILE A 67 -5.99 3.69 -7.85
N LYS A 68 -4.84 4.22 -7.42
CA LYS A 68 -4.04 5.19 -8.19
C LYS A 68 -2.58 5.14 -7.77
N VAL A 69 -1.69 5.19 -8.75
CA VAL A 69 -0.24 5.40 -8.54
C VAL A 69 0.10 6.83 -8.96
N SER A 70 0.90 7.51 -8.14
CA SER A 70 1.45 8.84 -8.44
C SER A 70 2.95 8.82 -8.21
N PHE A 71 3.67 9.54 -9.07
CA PHE A 71 5.12 9.74 -8.97
C PHE A 71 5.36 11.18 -8.51
N VAL A 72 6.17 11.37 -7.47
CA VAL A 72 6.59 12.70 -6.98
C VAL A 72 7.96 13.09 -7.49
#